data_AF-G9MTR9-F1
#
_entry.id   AF-G9MTR9-F1
#
_cell.length_a   1.000
_cell.length_b   1.000
_cell.length_c   1.000
_cell.angle_alpha   90.00
_cell.angle_beta   90.00
_cell.angle_gamma   90.00
#
_symmetry.space_group_name_H-M   'P 1'
#
loop_
_entity.id
_entity.type
_entity.pdbx_description
1 polymer ?
#
loop_
_entity_poly.entity_id
_entity_poly.type
_entity_poly.pdbx_seq_one_letter_code
_entity_poly.pdbx_strand_id
1 'polypeptide(L)'
;MALRSSRLGIIESVSPPQNSMLSRWYTGGYEDIARIKRVDMDKSWLEVVLREFPDVFDGVKPLCRAIRDVLFPCKDGLFTGTPQDPNILYDPIIKAFNDTIAGIGLGVLKR
;
A
#
# COMPACT_ATOMS: atom_id res chain seq x y z
N MET A 1 -3.82 25.17 19.32
CA MET A 1 -5.10 25.70 19.83
C MET A 1 -6.17 24.70 19.39
N ALA A 2 -6.74 23.99 20.36
CA ALA A 2 -7.73 22.94 20.14
C ALA A 2 -9.02 23.50 19.52
N LEU A 3 -9.87 22.59 19.04
CA LEU A 3 -11.33 22.64 18.81
C LEU A 3 -11.59 21.83 17.52
N ARG A 4 -12.63 21.03 17.35
CA ARG A 4 -13.65 20.41 18.20
C ARG A 4 -14.28 19.34 17.31
N SER A 5 -14.75 18.25 17.90
CA SER A 5 -15.56 17.23 17.22
C SER A 5 -16.78 17.83 16.53
N SER A 6 -16.93 17.57 15.23
CA SER A 6 -18.18 17.73 14.48
C SER A 6 -18.48 16.46 13.68
N ARG A 7 -19.59 15.82 14.01
CA ARG A 7 -20.23 14.75 13.23
C ARG A 7 -20.63 15.32 11.87
N LEU A 8 -20.55 14.47 10.83
CA LEU A 8 -20.99 14.63 9.43
C LEU A 8 -19.83 14.79 8.43
N GLY A 9 -19.29 13.65 7.99
CA GLY A 9 -19.40 13.26 6.58
C GLY A 9 -18.74 14.12 5.49
N ILE A 10 -17.71 14.91 5.80
CA ILE A 10 -16.79 15.42 4.76
C ILE A 10 -15.39 15.04 5.22
N ILE A 11 -14.79 14.08 4.53
CA ILE A 11 -13.35 13.90 4.58
C ILE A 11 -12.83 15.17 3.93
N GLU A 12 -12.40 16.16 4.72
CA GLU A 12 -11.64 17.28 4.18
C GLU A 12 -10.52 16.67 3.34
N SER A 13 -10.38 17.12 2.09
CA SER A 13 -9.32 16.66 1.21
C SER A 13 -8.00 17.06 1.86
N VAL A 14 -7.42 16.17 2.64
CA VAL A 14 -6.04 16.30 3.12
C VAL A 14 -5.19 16.34 1.87
N SER A 15 -4.64 17.51 1.57
CA SER A 15 -3.66 17.62 0.50
C SER A 15 -2.53 16.64 0.80
N PRO A 16 -2.05 15.86 -0.18
CA PRO A 16 -0.89 15.01 0.00
C PRO A 16 0.25 15.80 0.65
N PRO A 17 1.11 15.16 1.48
CA PRO A 17 2.25 15.84 2.06
C PRO A 17 2.99 16.65 1.00
N GLN A 18 3.28 17.91 1.28
CA GLN A 18 3.90 18.85 0.32
C GLN A 18 5.23 18.30 -0.24
N ASN A 19 5.85 17.37 0.48
CA ASN A 19 7.05 16.62 0.11
C ASN A 19 6.84 15.09 0.17
N SER A 20 5.70 14.57 -0.31
CA SER A 20 5.47 13.12 -0.37
C SER A 20 6.53 12.46 -1.26
N MET A 21 7.12 11.35 -0.79
CA MET A 21 8.05 10.52 -1.55
C MET A 21 7.38 9.97 -2.81
N LEU A 22 6.06 9.74 -2.77
CA LEU A 22 5.28 9.29 -3.92
C LEU A 22 5.24 10.33 -5.05
N SER A 23 5.58 11.60 -4.81
CA SER A 23 5.76 12.57 -5.89
C SER A 23 6.78 12.10 -6.94
N ARG A 24 7.78 11.32 -6.50
CA ARG A 24 8.83 10.75 -7.35
C ARG A 24 8.34 9.57 -8.20
N TRP A 25 7.14 9.05 -7.95
CA TRP A 25 6.52 8.02 -8.79
C TRP A 25 5.95 8.56 -10.10
N TYR A 26 5.88 9.88 -10.26
CA TYR A 26 5.34 10.52 -11.46
C TYR A 26 6.10 11.79 -11.88
N THR A 27 7.22 12.10 -11.22
CA THR A 27 8.08 13.25 -11.54
C THR A 27 9.47 12.75 -11.94
N GLY A 28 10.04 13.30 -13.01
CA GLY A 28 11.35 12.92 -13.55
C GLY A 28 11.27 12.16 -14.87
N GLY A 29 12.40 11.59 -15.29
CA GLY A 29 12.46 10.74 -16.49
C GLY A 29 11.84 9.36 -16.26
N TYR A 30 11.49 8.67 -17.35
CA TYR A 30 10.91 7.32 -17.28
C TYR A 30 11.79 6.35 -16.48
N GLU A 31 13.10 6.34 -16.74
CA GLU A 31 14.05 5.45 -16.05
C GLU A 31 14.13 5.73 -14.55
N ASP A 32 14.11 7.01 -14.17
CA ASP A 32 14.10 7.41 -12.75
C ASP A 32 12.81 6.96 -12.06
N ILE A 33 11.66 7.22 -12.69
CA ILE A 33 10.34 6.80 -12.19
C ILE A 33 10.29 5.28 -12.02
N ALA A 34 10.70 4.53 -13.04
CA ALA A 34 10.70 3.07 -13.01
C ALA A 34 11.62 2.51 -11.93
N ARG A 35 12.84 3.07 -11.79
CA ARG A 35 13.79 2.69 -10.74
C ARG A 35 13.21 2.94 -9.35
N ILE A 36 12.60 4.10 -9.12
CA ILE A 36 12.04 4.47 -7.80
C ILE A 36 10.88 3.56 -7.44
N LYS A 37 9.92 3.36 -8.35
CA LYS A 37 8.82 2.41 -8.13
C LYS A 37 9.34 1.02 -7.79
N ARG A 38 10.37 0.54 -8.51
CA ARG A 38 10.99 -0.76 -8.24
C ARG A 38 11.61 -0.83 -6.85
N VAL A 39 12.38 0.18 -6.46
CA VAL A 39 13.00 0.26 -5.13
C VAL A 39 11.92 0.25 -4.05
N ASP A 40 10.89 1.07 -4.20
CA ASP A 40 9.82 1.20 -3.21
C ASP A 40 8.97 -0.09 -3.05
N MET A 41 8.97 -0.98 -4.04
CA MET A 41 8.34 -2.30 -3.95
C MET A 41 9.22 -3.36 -3.28
N ASP A 42 10.47 -3.08 -2.93
CA ASP A 42 11.25 -3.94 -2.03
C ASP A 42 10.57 -4.07 -0.65
N LYS A 43 10.78 -5.18 0.05
CA LYS A 43 10.13 -5.43 1.35
C LYS A 43 10.44 -4.33 2.38
N SER A 44 11.69 -3.85 2.41
CA SER A 44 12.11 -2.85 3.40
C SER A 44 11.62 -1.46 3.03
N TRP A 45 11.64 -1.14 1.74
CA TRP A 45 11.24 0.16 1.23
C TRP A 45 9.72 0.34 1.18
N LEU A 46 8.95 -0.75 1.04
CA LEU A 46 7.49 -0.70 1.19
C LEU A 46 7.10 -0.12 2.54
N GLU A 47 7.78 -0.48 3.63
CA GLU A 47 7.47 0.06 4.95
C GLU A 47 7.69 1.58 5.04
N VAL A 48 8.62 2.13 4.25
CA VAL A 48 8.82 3.58 4.14
C VAL A 48 7.62 4.22 3.45
N VAL A 49 7.11 3.61 2.38
CA VAL A 49 5.88 4.06 1.70
C VAL A 49 4.68 4.00 2.66
N LEU A 50 4.51 2.90 3.40
CA LEU A 50 3.39 2.74 4.32
C LEU A 50 3.40 3.75 5.48
N ARG A 51 4.55 4.30 5.85
CA ARG A 51 4.67 5.36 6.87
C ARG A 51 4.13 6.71 6.41
N GLU A 52 3.97 6.96 5.11
CA GLU A 52 3.34 8.19 4.63
C GLU A 52 1.82 8.21 4.86
N PHE A 53 1.22 7.03 5.07
CA PHE A 53 -0.22 6.91 5.28
C PHE A 53 -0.59 7.11 6.76
N PRO A 54 -1.65 7.89 7.05
CA PRO A 54 -2.11 8.12 8.42
C PRO A 54 -2.46 6.83 9.17
N ASP A 55 -2.31 6.85 10.50
CA ASP A 55 -2.54 5.69 11.39
C ASP A 55 -3.96 5.11 11.31
N VAL A 56 -4.94 5.88 10.83
CA VAL A 56 -6.30 5.38 10.55
C VAL A 56 -6.30 4.20 9.55
N PHE A 57 -5.23 4.06 8.75
CA PHE A 57 -5.02 2.97 7.80
C PHE A 57 -4.18 1.82 8.35
N ASP A 58 -3.73 1.85 9.61
CA ASP A 58 -2.87 0.78 10.17
C ASP A 58 -3.52 -0.59 10.09
N GLY A 59 -4.83 -0.67 10.30
CA GLY A 59 -5.60 -1.91 10.17
C GLY A 59 -5.55 -2.55 8.77
N VAL A 60 -5.24 -1.79 7.72
CA VAL A 60 -5.14 -2.29 6.33
C VAL A 60 -3.69 -2.38 5.82
N LYS A 61 -2.69 -1.88 6.55
CA LYS A 61 -1.26 -2.06 6.18
C LYS A 61 -0.86 -3.54 5.99
N PRO A 62 -1.37 -4.51 6.78
CA PRO A 62 -1.12 -5.94 6.51
C PRO A 62 -1.58 -6.40 5.12
N LEU A 63 -2.71 -5.89 4.62
CA LEU A 63 -3.19 -6.19 3.27
C LEU A 63 -2.22 -5.69 2.21
N CYS A 64 -1.68 -4.48 2.36
CA CYS A 64 -0.69 -3.92 1.44
C CYS A 64 0.56 -4.81 1.34
N ARG A 65 1.04 -5.34 2.48
CA ARG A 65 2.18 -6.27 2.51
C ARG A 65 1.86 -7.58 1.81
N ALA A 66 0.68 -8.15 2.06
CA ALA A 66 0.23 -9.38 1.42
C ALA A 66 0.13 -9.22 -0.11
N ILE A 67 -0.50 -8.13 -0.58
CA ILE A 67 -0.61 -7.82 -2.01
C ILE A 67 0.79 -7.63 -2.62
N ARG A 68 1.70 -6.91 -1.96
CA ARG A 68 3.08 -6.73 -2.43
C ARG A 68 3.81 -8.05 -2.56
N ASP A 69 3.66 -8.98 -1.62
CA ASP A 69 4.32 -10.28 -1.68
C ASP A 69 3.79 -11.17 -2.82
N VAL A 70 2.53 -11.00 -3.21
CA VAL A 70 1.94 -11.67 -4.38
C VAL A 70 2.42 -11.04 -5.68
N LEU A 71 2.39 -9.70 -5.79
CA LEU A 71 2.73 -8.97 -7.02
C LEU A 71 4.24 -8.93 -7.29
N PHE A 72 5.05 -8.80 -6.24
CA PHE A 72 6.50 -8.58 -6.32
C PHE A 72 7.27 -9.60 -5.46
N PRO A 73 7.11 -10.91 -5.73
CA PRO A 73 7.85 -11.93 -5.02
C PRO A 73 9.35 -11.75 -5.24
N CYS A 74 10.13 -11.85 -4.16
CA CYS A 74 11.58 -11.79 -4.20
C CYS A 74 12.14 -13.20 -4.09
N LYS A 75 12.29 -13.88 -5.24
CA LYS A 75 12.90 -15.23 -5.33
C LYS A 75 14.35 -15.12 -5.77
N ASP A 76 14.57 -14.61 -6.98
CA ASP A 76 15.88 -14.38 -7.59
C ASP A 76 16.12 -12.88 -7.88
N GLY A 77 15.46 -12.02 -7.10
CA GLY A 77 15.28 -10.60 -7.37
C GLY A 77 13.80 -10.22 -7.39
N LEU A 78 13.53 -8.92 -7.45
CA LEU A 78 12.16 -8.41 -7.47
C LEU A 78 11.51 -8.71 -8.82
N PHE A 79 10.51 -9.60 -8.83
CA PHE A 79 9.71 -9.85 -10.02
C PHE A 79 8.83 -8.65 -10.34
N THR A 80 8.89 -8.12 -11.57
CA THR A 80 8.01 -7.04 -12.08
C THR A 80 7.34 -7.40 -13.40
N GLY A 81 7.34 -8.69 -13.75
CA GLY A 81 6.76 -9.19 -15.00
C GLY A 81 5.28 -9.53 -14.86
N THR A 82 4.72 -10.06 -15.94
CA THR A 82 3.36 -10.64 -15.93
C THR A 82 3.49 -12.16 -16.00
N PRO A 83 2.86 -12.90 -15.08
CA PRO A 83 2.87 -14.35 -15.15
C PRO A 83 2.00 -14.87 -16.30
N GLN A 84 2.29 -16.09 -16.75
CA GLN A 84 1.51 -16.76 -17.81
C GLN A 84 0.11 -17.16 -17.33
N ASP A 85 0.02 -17.69 -16.11
CA ASP A 85 -1.25 -17.97 -15.46
C ASP A 85 -1.65 -16.77 -14.58
N PRO A 86 -2.73 -16.05 -14.89
CA PRO A 86 -3.17 -14.89 -14.10
C PRO A 86 -3.70 -15.27 -12.71
N ASN A 87 -4.18 -16.51 -12.51
CA ASN A 87 -4.76 -16.93 -11.24
C ASN A 87 -3.72 -16.96 -10.12
N ILE A 88 -2.43 -17.09 -10.46
CA ILE A 88 -1.36 -17.00 -9.46
C ILE A 88 -1.28 -15.61 -8.81
N LEU A 89 -1.85 -14.57 -9.43
CA LEU A 89 -1.99 -13.24 -8.84
C LEU A 89 -3.38 -13.05 -8.25
N TYR A 90 -4.43 -13.35 -9.02
CA TYR A 90 -5.79 -13.02 -8.62
C TYR A 90 -6.27 -13.82 -7.40
N ASP A 91 -6.07 -15.13 -7.36
CA ASP A 91 -6.57 -15.95 -6.25
C ASP A 91 -5.93 -15.53 -4.91
N PRO A 92 -4.60 -15.36 -4.82
CA PRO A 92 -3.99 -14.90 -3.56
C PRO A 92 -4.38 -13.46 -3.19
N ILE A 93 -4.56 -12.55 -4.16
CA ILE A 93 -5.01 -11.18 -3.88
C ILE A 93 -6.44 -11.19 -3.33
N ILE A 94 -7.36 -11.92 -3.98
CA ILE A 94 -8.75 -12.08 -3.52
C ILE A 94 -8.77 -12.67 -2.11
N LYS A 95 -7.95 -13.69 -1.86
CA LYS A 95 -7.79 -14.27 -0.52
C LYS A 95 -7.30 -13.24 0.50
N ALA A 96 -6.29 -12.45 0.17
CA ALA A 96 -5.77 -11.41 1.07
C ALA A 96 -6.83 -10.37 1.44
N PHE A 97 -7.67 -9.96 0.49
CA PHE A 97 -8.83 -9.11 0.76
C PHE A 97 -9.83 -9.79 1.70
N ASN A 98 -10.24 -11.03 1.39
CA ASN A 98 -11.19 -11.78 2.22
C ASN A 98 -10.70 -11.94 3.66
N ASP A 99 -9.43 -12.32 3.85
CA ASP A 99 -8.79 -12.47 5.15
C ASP A 99 -8.77 -11.14 5.92
N THR A 100 -8.46 -10.03 5.24
CA THR A 100 -8.44 -8.68 5.84
C THR A 100 -9.84 -8.23 6.25
N ILE A 101 -10.84 -8.42 5.39
CA ILE A 101 -12.24 -8.07 5.68
C ILE A 101 -12.75 -8.87 6.88
N ALA A 102 -12.46 -10.18 6.91
CA ALA A 102 -12.80 -11.02 8.05
C ALA A 102 -12.10 -10.55 9.34
N GLY A 103 -10.80 -10.22 9.27
CA GLY A 103 -10.04 -9.70 10.41
C GLY A 103 -10.56 -8.37 10.97
N ILE A 104 -10.98 -7.45 10.09
CA ILE A 104 -11.62 -6.19 10.48
C ILE A 104 -12.99 -6.46 11.11
N GLY A 105 -13.81 -7.30 10.48
CA GLY A 105 -15.15 -7.65 10.96
C GLY A 105 -15.16 -8.36 12.32
N LEU A 106 -14.09 -9.11 12.62
CA LEU A 106 -13.89 -9.81 13.90
C LEU A 106 -13.19 -8.94 14.98
N GLY A 107 -12.80 -7.69 14.66
CA GLY A 107 -12.07 -6.82 15.58
C GLY A 107 -10.65 -7.29 15.91
N VAL A 108 -10.11 -8.23 15.12
CA VAL A 108 -8.76 -8.81 15.26
C VAL A 108 -7.70 -7.81 14.80
N LEU A 109 -8.02 -7.01 13.78
CA LEU A 109 -7.20 -5.89 13.33
C LEU A 109 -7.67 -4.61 14.06
N LYS A 110 -7.08 -4.34 15.23
CA LYS A 110 -7.35 -3.10 15.98
C LYS A 110 -6.62 -1.91 15.34
N ARG A 111 -7.33 -0.77 15.34
CA ARG A 111 -6.81 0.55 14.98
C ARG A 111 -5.77 1.03 15.99
#